data_AF-A0A959A1V8-F1
#
_entry.id   AF-A0A959A1V8-F1
#
_cell.length_a   1.000
_cell.length_b   1.000
_cell.length_c   1.000
_cell.angle_alpha   90.00
_cell.angle_beta   90.00
_cell.angle_gamma   90.00
#
_symmetry.space_group_name_H-M   'P 1'
#
loop_
_entity.id
_entity.type
_entity.pdbx_description
1 polymer ?
#
loop_
_entity_poly.entity_id
_entity_poly.type
_entity_poly.pdbx_seq_one_letter_code
_entity_poly.pdbx_strand_id
1 'polypeptide(L)' 'MHIKYRILVVAGVLSIICSCESVKPYQRSYLNDSSMQMGLTKGGAVENYAQTIREGASGGGGKSSGGCGCN' A
#
# COMPACT_ATOMS: atom_id res chain seq x y z
N MET A 1 -12.60 -0.47 -37.55
CA MET A 1 -12.58 -1.08 -36.19
C MET A 1 -11.91 -0.23 -35.11
N HIS A 2 -10.98 0.68 -35.44
CA HIS A 2 -10.28 1.52 -34.44
C HIS A 2 -11.17 2.50 -33.65
N ILE A 3 -12.26 3.01 -34.24
CA ILE A 3 -13.15 3.98 -33.57
C ILE A 3 -13.92 3.36 -32.39
N LYS A 4 -14.35 2.09 -32.52
CA LYS A 4 -15.07 1.37 -31.47
C LYS A 4 -14.16 1.08 -30.27
N TYR A 5 -12.90 0.73 -30.54
CA TYR A 5 -11.88 0.52 -29.52
C TYR A 5 -11.51 1.80 -28.78
N ARG A 6 -11.41 2.93 -29.50
CA ARG A 6 -11.19 4.24 -28.89
C ARG A 6 -12.33 4.63 -27.94
N ILE A 7 -13.58 4.41 -28.33
CA ILE A 7 -14.75 4.67 -27.47
C ILE A 7 -14.72 3.80 -26.20
N LEU A 8 -14.39 2.51 -26.34
CA LEU A 8 -14.25 1.60 -25.18
C LEU A 8 -13.14 2.03 -24.22
N VAL A 9 -11.98 2.43 -24.74
CA VAL A 9 -10.86 2.92 -23.92
C VAL A 9 -11.25 4.20 -23.16
N VAL A 10 -11.90 5.15 -23.84
CA VAL A 10 -12.35 6.40 -23.21
C VAL A 10 -13.39 6.12 -22.12
N ALA A 11 -14.37 5.25 -22.38
CA ALA A 11 -15.36 4.85 -21.38
C ALA A 11 -14.73 4.17 -20.16
N GLY A 12 -13.71 3.32 -20.37
CA GLY A 12 -12.95 2.69 -19.28
C GLY A 12 -12.24 3.71 -18.39
N VAL A 13 -11.56 4.69 -18.99
CA VAL A 13 -10.85 5.74 -18.26
C VAL A 13 -11.81 6.61 -17.44
N LEU A 14 -12.96 6.97 -18.00
CA LEU A 14 -14.00 7.77 -17.33
C LEU A 14 -14.59 7.08 -16.08
N SER A 15 -14.67 5.74 -16.07
CA SER A 15 -15.18 4.98 -14.93
C SER A 15 -14.21 5.01 -13.73
N ILE A 16 -12.90 4.98 -13.99
CA ILE A 16 -11.86 4.97 -12.96
C ILE A 16 -11.80 6.31 -12.22
N ILE A 17 -11.88 7.43 -12.95
CA ILE A 17 -11.84 8.77 -12.34
C ILE A 17 -13.09 9.09 -11.51
N CYS A 18 -14.24 8.47 -11.81
CA CYS A 18 -15.48 8.65 -11.05
C CYS A 18 -15.48 7.92 -9.70
N SER A 19 -14.57 6.95 -9.51
CA SER A 19 -14.49 6.13 -8.30
C SER A 19 -13.76 6.82 -7.13
N CYS A 20 -13.25 8.05 -7.32
CA CYS A 20 -12.56 8.80 -6.28
C CYS A 20 -13.56 9.62 -5.44
N GLU A 21 -13.97 9.09 -4.28
CA GLU A 21 -14.87 9.78 -3.35
C GLU A 21 -14.09 10.48 -2.21
N SER A 22 -14.54 11.68 -1.82
CA SER A 22 -13.98 12.39 -0.66
C SER A 22 -14.50 11.81 0.65
N VAL A 23 -13.59 11.32 1.50
CA VAL A 23 -13.95 10.78 2.82
C VAL A 23 -14.38 11.90 3.76
N LYS A 24 -15.55 11.71 4.37
CA LYS A 24 -16.14 12.67 5.32
C LYS A 24 -15.22 12.84 6.53
N PRO A 25 -15.10 14.05 7.10
CA PRO A 25 -14.08 14.37 8.10
C PRO A 25 -14.12 13.47 9.36
N TYR A 26 -15.30 13.02 9.77
CA TYR A 26 -15.47 12.11 10.91
C TYR A 26 -15.04 10.66 10.65
N GLN A 27 -15.04 10.21 9.38
CA GLN A 27 -14.52 8.87 9.02
C GLN A 27 -13.00 8.84 8.96
N ARG A 28 -12.34 10.00 8.88
CA ARG A 28 -10.88 10.11 8.81
C ARG A 28 -10.18 9.64 10.08
N SER A 29 -10.86 9.67 11.23
CA SER A 29 -10.31 9.15 12.49
C SER A 29 -10.05 7.64 12.44
N TYR A 30 -10.86 6.88 11.70
CA TYR A 30 -10.67 5.44 11.51
C TYR A 30 -9.66 5.13 10.41
N LEU A 31 -9.53 6.03 9.43
CA LEU A 31 -8.57 5.88 8.33
C LEU A 31 -7.14 6.25 8.74
N ASN A 32 -6.99 7.10 9.75
CA ASN A 32 -5.71 7.49 10.37
C ASN A 32 -5.56 6.82 11.74
N ASP A 33 -5.91 5.54 11.81
CA ASP A 33 -5.67 4.74 13.01
C ASP A 33 -4.16 4.54 13.19
N SER A 34 -3.68 4.64 14.43
CA SER A 34 -2.28 4.38 14.80
C SER A 34 -1.78 3.00 14.36
N SER A 35 -2.68 2.01 14.27
CA SER A 35 -2.38 0.65 13.80
C SER A 35 -2.16 0.57 12.28
N MET A 36 -2.64 1.54 11.51
CA MET A 36 -2.50 1.62 10.06
C MET A 36 -1.31 2.49 9.62
N GLN A 37 -0.54 3.05 10.56
CA GLN A 37 0.65 3.82 10.24
C GLN A 37 1.69 2.94 9.53
N MET A 38 2.24 3.44 8.43
CA MET A 38 3.29 2.75 7.70
C MET A 38 4.56 2.69 8.56
N GLY A 39 4.90 1.49 9.01
CA GLY A 39 6.08 1.24 9.83
C GLY A 39 5.83 0.14 10.86
N LEU A 40 6.91 -0.40 11.41
CA LEU A 40 6.81 -1.42 12.45
C LEU A 40 6.63 -0.74 13.81
N THR A 41 5.63 -1.18 14.56
CA THR A 41 5.54 -0.88 15.98
C THR A 41 6.75 -1.50 16.70
N LYS A 42 7.08 -1.02 17.91
CA LYS A 42 8.21 -1.57 18.70
C LYS A 42 8.11 -3.09 18.90
N GLY A 43 6.90 -3.61 19.11
CA GLY A 43 6.65 -5.05 19.20
C GLY A 43 6.72 -5.75 17.84
N GLY A 44 6.11 -5.14 16.80
CA GLY A 44 6.14 -5.65 15.44
C GLY A 44 7.55 -5.78 14.86
N ALA A 45 8.49 -4.93 15.27
CA ALA A 45 9.89 -5.01 14.85
C ALA A 45 10.58 -6.31 15.29
N VAL A 46 10.27 -6.79 16.50
CA VAL A 46 10.82 -8.05 17.03
C VAL A 46 10.19 -9.25 16.32
N GLU A 47 8.87 -9.21 16.13
CA GLU A 47 8.13 -10.26 15.40
C GLU A 47 8.62 -10.36 13.95
N ASN A 48 8.72 -9.22 13.26
CA ASN A 48 9.21 -9.15 11.89
C ASN A 48 10.65 -9.64 11.78
N TYR A 49 11.53 -9.29 12.73
CA TYR A 49 12.88 -9.85 12.78
C TYR A 49 12.85 -11.38 12.89
N ALA A 50 11.98 -11.95 13.73
CA ALA A 50 11.83 -13.40 13.84
C ALA A 50 11.29 -14.04 12.54
N GLN A 51 10.38 -13.36 11.82
CA GLN A 51 9.91 -13.82 10.51
C GLN A 51 11.01 -13.72 9.44
N THR A 52 11.72 -12.59 9.35
CA THR A 52 12.82 -12.38 8.36
C THR A 52 13.92 -13.43 8.51
N ILE A 53 14.29 -13.80 9.73
CA ILE A 53 15.30 -14.85 9.97
C ILE A 53 14.80 -16.24 9.55
N ARG A 54 13.48 -16.50 9.58
CA ARG A 54 12.88 -17.80 9.22
C ARG A 54 12.53 -17.92 7.74
N GLU A 55 12.02 -16.86 7.14
CA GLU A 55 11.43 -16.86 5.81
C GLU A 55 12.44 -16.45 4.71
N GLY A 56 13.62 -15.95 5.10
CA GLY A 56 14.56 -15.34 4.15
C GLY A 56 14.05 -14.00 3.63
N ALA A 57 14.86 -13.31 2.82
CA ALA A 57 14.69 -11.89 2.49
C ALA A 57 13.29 -11.54 1.91
N SER A 58 12.42 -10.99 2.74
CA SER A 58 11.29 -10.16 2.33
C SER A 58 11.75 -8.70 2.32
N GLY A 59 11.34 -7.92 1.33
CA GLY A 59 11.53 -6.46 1.40
C GLY A 59 10.22 -5.70 1.40
N GLY A 60 10.34 -4.39 1.35
CA GLY A 60 9.35 -3.43 1.86
C GLY A 60 9.58 -3.00 3.32
N GLY A 61 10.60 -3.53 4.00
CA GLY A 61 11.00 -3.11 5.35
C GLY A 61 12.16 -2.12 5.32
N GLY A 62 12.02 -0.96 5.96
CA GLY A 62 13.14 -0.03 6.16
C GLY A 62 14.34 -0.73 6.83
N LYS A 63 15.57 -0.35 6.46
CA LYS A 63 16.83 -0.92 6.98
C LYS A 63 16.82 -1.02 8.51
N SER A 64 16.62 -2.23 9.03
CA SER A 64 16.85 -2.54 10.46
C SER A 64 18.31 -2.92 10.73
N SER A 65 19.04 -3.40 9.72
CA SER A 65 20.47 -3.72 9.79
C SER A 65 21.19 -3.41 8.47
N GLY A 66 22.51 -3.26 8.52
CA GLY A 66 23.38 -2.73 7.45
C GLY A 66 23.49 -3.51 6.13
N GLY A 67 22.46 -4.23 5.70
CA GLY A 67 22.38 -4.89 4.39
C GLY A 67 21.72 -4.01 3.31
N CYS A 68 21.90 -4.33 2.03
CA CYS A 68 21.55 -3.51 0.85
C CYS A 68 20.06 -3.12 0.71
N GLY A 69 19.14 -3.60 1.57
CA GLY A 69 17.75 -3.14 1.58
C GLY A 69 16.99 -3.39 0.28
N CYS A 70 17.35 -4.43 -0.48
CA CYS A 70 16.67 -4.77 -1.73
C CYS A 70 15.40 -5.60 -1.47
N ASN A 71 14.26 -4.91 -1.31
CA ASN A 71 13.03 -5.09 -2.10
C ASN A 71 12.18 -3.83 -1.94
#